data_AF-A0A5C3QVT9-F1
#
_entry.id   AF-A0A5C3QVT9-F1
#
_cell.length_a   1.000
_cell.length_b   1.000
_cell.length_c   1.000
_cell.angle_alpha   90.00
_cell.angle_beta   90.00
_cell.angle_gamma   90.00
#
_symmetry.space_group_name_H-M   'P 1'
#
loop_
_entity.id
_entity.type
_entity.pdbx_description
1 polymer ?
#
loop_
_entity_poly.entity_id
_entity_poly.type
_entity_poly.pdbx_seq_one_letter_code
_entity_poly.pdbx_strand_id
1 'polypeptide(L)'
;MFSNVYSPHSLFLGLILSLTLQATAIKFVLPANKYPLAKCIWNTAHENELVIVTANVGPGAKQRVDIEIVDSSPNKNVYLSKKDIKQETRLAITTHAEGEVGVCFKNHLDKSATNDQEGKVSRIVDLDVDIGADAVDYNAIANQESLSGLETEMRKLEGVVQSIVDELSYLKTREERFSNTNTSTNQRVQSFAWFTILALAALGAWQILHLRAYFKRKYLID
;
A
#
# COMPACT_ATOMS: atom_id res chain seq x y z
N MET A 1 -13.57 -8.89 41.53
CA MET A 1 -14.26 -9.03 40.23
C MET A 1 -14.26 -7.64 39.60
N PHE A 2 -13.27 -7.35 38.76
CA PHE A 2 -13.06 -6.03 38.16
C PHE A 2 -13.99 -5.87 36.96
N SER A 3 -15.06 -5.09 37.11
CA SER A 3 -15.88 -4.64 35.98
C SER A 3 -15.21 -3.42 35.35
N ASN A 4 -14.54 -3.63 34.23
CA ASN A 4 -13.96 -2.55 33.44
C ASN A 4 -15.07 -1.93 32.57
N VAL A 5 -15.47 -0.72 32.92
CA VAL A 5 -16.44 0.10 32.19
C VAL A 5 -15.71 0.76 31.02
N TYR A 6 -15.85 0.21 29.82
CA TYR A 6 -15.36 0.85 28.59
C TYR A 6 -16.30 2.00 28.19
N SER A 7 -15.89 3.23 28.49
CA SER A 7 -16.58 4.46 28.11
C SER A 7 -16.54 4.68 26.58
N PRO A 8 -17.64 5.13 25.93
CA PRO A 8 -17.70 5.37 24.48
C PRO A 8 -16.66 6.39 23.97
N HIS A 9 -16.15 7.27 24.84
CA HIS A 9 -15.04 8.18 24.52
C HIS A 9 -13.72 7.45 24.27
N SER A 10 -13.50 6.30 24.90
CA SER A 10 -12.28 5.50 24.71
C SER A 10 -12.25 4.79 23.35
N LEU A 11 -13.43 4.44 22.80
CA LEU A 11 -13.56 3.86 21.46
C LEU A 11 -13.37 4.94 20.37
N PHE A 12 -13.88 6.15 20.61
CA PHE A 12 -13.71 7.28 19.69
C PHE A 12 -12.25 7.75 19.58
N LEU A 13 -11.52 7.75 20.71
CA LEU A 13 -10.08 8.07 20.72
C LEU A 13 -9.25 7.03 19.95
N GLY A 14 -9.62 5.75 20.05
CA GLY A 14 -8.98 4.66 19.29
C GLY A 14 -9.22 4.75 17.78
N LEU A 15 -10.40 5.22 17.36
CA LEU A 15 -10.73 5.45 15.94
C LEU A 15 -9.91 6.62 15.35
N ILE A 16 -9.72 7.71 16.11
CA ILE A 16 -8.93 8.88 15.67
C ILE A 16 -7.43 8.54 15.56
N LEU A 17 -6.91 7.64 16.41
CA LEU A 17 -5.52 7.19 16.34
C LEU A 17 -5.25 6.27 15.12
N SER A 18 -6.28 5.65 14.54
CA SER A 18 -6.15 4.78 13.36
C SER A 18 -6.04 5.54 12.01
N LEU A 19 -6.27 6.84 12.03
CA LEU A 19 -6.20 7.73 10.86
C LEU A 19 -4.82 8.37 10.66
N THR A 20 -3.78 7.95 11.39
CA THR A 20 -2.43 8.45 11.13
C THR A 20 -1.95 7.98 9.77
N LEU A 21 -1.84 8.95 8.86
CA LEU A 21 -1.33 8.87 7.50
C LEU A 21 -0.13 7.93 7.40
N GLN A 22 -0.19 6.99 6.47
CA GLN A 22 1.03 6.42 5.90
C GLN A 22 1.65 7.52 5.03
N ALA A 23 2.73 8.13 5.50
CA ALA A 23 3.58 8.97 4.68
C ALA A 23 4.71 8.09 4.12
N THR A 24 4.61 7.72 2.85
CA THR A 24 5.69 7.04 2.12
C THR A 24 6.65 8.09 1.58
N ALA A 25 7.48 8.66 2.46
CA ALA A 25 8.57 9.55 2.03
C ALA A 25 9.82 9.23 2.85
N ILE A 26 10.91 8.89 2.17
CA ILE A 26 12.15 8.48 2.83
C ILE A 26 13.06 9.70 2.95
N LYS A 27 13.03 10.35 4.11
CA LYS A 27 13.88 11.50 4.40
C LYS A 27 14.95 11.16 5.42
N PHE A 28 16.22 11.38 5.07
CA PHE A 28 17.33 11.09 5.97
C PHE A 28 18.47 12.10 5.88
N VAL A 29 19.26 12.13 6.96
CA VAL A 29 20.48 12.94 7.06
C VAL A 29 21.67 12.09 6.61
N LEU A 30 22.49 12.64 5.72
CA LEU A 30 23.67 12.01 5.15
C LEU A 30 24.94 12.80 5.53
N PRO A 31 25.76 12.30 6.47
CA PRO A 31 26.98 12.98 6.90
C PRO A 31 28.05 12.98 5.79
N ALA A 32 28.83 14.06 5.70
CA ALA A 32 29.92 14.19 4.74
C ALA A 32 31.25 13.74 5.33
N ASN A 33 32.00 12.94 4.57
CA ASN A 33 33.34 12.49 4.94
C ASN A 33 34.28 12.55 3.72
N LYS A 34 35.60 12.51 3.92
CA LYS A 34 36.55 12.42 2.79
C LYS A 34 36.43 11.08 2.06
N TYR A 35 36.21 10.02 2.83
CA TYR A 35 35.96 8.66 2.37
C TYR A 35 34.58 8.21 2.85
N PRO A 36 33.50 8.67 2.20
CA PRO A 36 32.16 8.37 2.65
C PRO A 36 31.80 6.92 2.40
N LEU A 37 31.13 6.33 3.39
CA LEU A 37 30.44 5.06 3.22
C LEU A 37 29.15 5.30 2.43
N ALA A 38 28.81 4.36 1.56
CA ALA A 38 27.57 4.40 0.81
C ALA A 38 26.39 4.07 1.73
N LYS A 39 25.35 4.89 1.72
CA LYS A 39 24.07 4.58 2.36
C LYS A 39 23.07 4.16 1.29
N CYS A 40 22.67 2.89 1.31
CA CYS A 40 21.81 2.30 0.30
C CYS A 40 20.42 2.00 0.88
N ILE A 41 19.39 2.29 0.09
CA ILE A 41 18.01 1.89 0.35
C ILE A 41 17.65 0.83 -0.70
N TRP A 42 17.18 -0.32 -0.24
CA TRP A 42 16.89 -1.48 -1.09
C TRP A 42 15.40 -1.68 -1.22
N ASN A 43 14.94 -1.87 -2.44
CA ASN A 43 13.55 -2.15 -2.77
C ASN A 43 13.49 -3.38 -3.69
N THR A 44 12.48 -4.22 -3.51
CA THR A 44 12.25 -5.38 -4.37
C THR A 44 11.70 -4.92 -5.73
N ALA A 45 12.22 -5.49 -6.81
CA ALA A 45 11.77 -5.24 -8.17
C ALA A 45 11.82 -6.53 -8.99
N HIS A 46 10.85 -6.72 -9.87
CA HIS A 46 10.78 -7.85 -10.78
C HIS A 46 11.62 -7.61 -12.04
N GLU A 47 11.77 -8.64 -12.88
CA GLU A 47 12.45 -8.52 -14.18
C GLU A 47 11.67 -7.60 -15.13
N ASN A 48 12.39 -6.76 -15.88
CA ASN A 48 11.84 -5.80 -16.86
C ASN A 48 10.85 -4.79 -16.26
N GLU A 49 11.03 -4.43 -15.00
CA GLU A 49 10.20 -3.45 -14.31
C GLU A 49 10.84 -2.06 -14.37
N LEU A 50 10.02 -1.03 -14.59
CA LEU A 50 10.46 0.36 -14.58
C LEU A 50 10.60 0.85 -13.14
N VAL A 51 11.77 1.40 -12.80
CA VAL A 51 12.05 2.00 -11.50
C VAL A 51 12.39 3.47 -11.73
N ILE A 52 11.61 4.36 -11.11
CA ILE A 52 11.87 5.80 -11.08
C ILE A 52 12.34 6.19 -9.69
N VAL A 53 13.49 6.85 -9.65
CA VAL A 53 14.11 7.35 -8.43
C VAL A 53 14.11 8.86 -8.49
N THR A 54 13.39 9.49 -7.56
CA THR A 54 13.38 10.94 -7.37
C THR A 54 14.14 11.27 -6.09
N ALA A 55 15.30 11.91 -6.24
CA ALA A 55 16.13 12.33 -5.12
C ALA A 55 16.17 13.86 -5.04
N ASN A 56 15.77 14.43 -3.91
CA ASN A 56 15.90 15.84 -3.60
C ASN A 56 16.99 16.07 -2.56
N VAL A 57 18.09 16.71 -2.97
CA VAL A 57 19.23 16.98 -2.09
C VAL A 57 19.21 18.43 -1.62
N GLY A 58 19.11 18.60 -0.31
CA GLY A 58 19.15 19.91 0.33
C GLY A 58 20.50 20.63 0.15
N PRO A 59 20.53 21.97 0.32
CA PRO A 59 21.74 22.75 0.15
C PRO A 59 22.81 22.36 1.18
N GLY A 60 24.08 22.37 0.76
CA GLY A 60 25.22 22.22 1.67
C GLY A 60 26.51 22.69 1.02
N ALA A 61 27.26 23.59 1.66
CA ALA A 61 28.51 24.10 1.11
C ALA A 61 29.63 23.06 1.21
N LYS A 62 30.54 23.05 0.22
CA LYS A 62 31.75 22.19 0.19
C LYS A 62 31.47 20.68 0.33
N GLN A 63 30.30 20.24 -0.11
CA GLN A 63 29.86 18.85 -0.09
C GLN A 63 29.43 18.45 -1.49
N ARG A 64 29.58 17.17 -1.83
CA ARG A 64 29.18 16.60 -3.11
C ARG A 64 28.50 15.26 -2.88
N VAL A 65 27.23 15.17 -3.23
CA VAL A 65 26.45 13.94 -3.10
C VAL A 65 26.40 13.23 -4.44
N ASP A 66 26.79 11.96 -4.44
CA ASP A 66 26.71 11.07 -5.58
C ASP A 66 25.62 10.04 -5.33
N ILE A 67 24.92 9.66 -6.40
CA ILE A 67 23.87 8.63 -6.41
C ILE A 67 24.26 7.51 -7.37
N GLU A 68 24.03 6.28 -6.94
CA GLU A 68 24.35 5.08 -7.69
C GLU A 68 23.21 4.07 -7.50
N ILE A 69 22.66 3.58 -8.61
CA ILE A 69 21.61 2.57 -8.61
C ILE A 69 22.24 1.24 -8.98
N VAL A 70 22.13 0.26 -8.09
CA VAL A 70 22.79 -1.04 -8.18
C VAL A 70 21.82 -2.18 -7.97
N ASP A 71 22.19 -3.36 -8.44
CA ASP A 71 21.47 -4.61 -8.20
C ASP A 71 22.08 -5.40 -7.03
N SER A 72 21.25 -6.18 -6.33
CA SER A 72 21.64 -7.20 -5.35
C SER A 72 22.21 -8.48 -5.98
N SER A 73 22.19 -8.62 -7.31
CA SER A 73 22.80 -9.75 -8.01
C SER A 73 24.30 -9.93 -7.66
N PRO A 74 24.87 -11.16 -7.74
CA PRO A 74 26.23 -11.46 -7.28
C PRO A 74 27.32 -10.58 -7.91
N ASN A 75 27.06 -10.09 -9.13
CA ASN A 75 27.96 -9.23 -9.89
C ASN A 75 27.82 -7.74 -9.53
N LYS A 76 26.82 -7.36 -8.73
CA LYS A 76 26.49 -5.98 -8.33
C LYS A 76 26.52 -5.01 -9.52
N ASN A 77 25.69 -5.31 -10.52
CA ASN A 77 25.61 -4.49 -11.71
C ASN A 77 25.14 -3.08 -11.33
N VAL A 78 25.80 -2.06 -11.89
CA VAL A 78 25.43 -0.65 -11.69
C VAL A 78 24.59 -0.22 -12.89
N TYR A 79 23.32 0.05 -12.66
CA TYR A 79 22.40 0.51 -13.71
C TYR A 79 22.68 1.97 -14.10
N LEU A 80 22.90 2.83 -13.10
CA LEU A 80 23.11 4.25 -13.33
C LEU A 80 23.98 4.83 -12.20
N SER A 81 24.94 5.67 -12.58
CA SER A 81 25.72 6.45 -11.62
C SER A 81 25.71 7.91 -12.03
N LYS A 82 25.23 8.78 -11.14
CA LYS A 82 25.23 10.22 -11.35
C LYS A 82 25.94 10.92 -10.20
N LYS A 83 26.79 11.86 -10.60
CA LYS A 83 27.73 12.56 -9.73
C LYS A 83 27.24 13.98 -9.46
N ASP A 84 27.49 14.49 -8.27
CA ASP A 84 27.15 15.86 -7.86
C ASP A 84 25.67 16.23 -8.10
N ILE A 85 24.75 15.41 -7.58
CA ILE A 85 23.32 15.72 -7.66
C ILE A 85 22.97 16.93 -6.77
N LYS A 86 22.16 17.82 -7.32
CA LYS A 86 21.71 19.08 -6.69
C LYS A 86 20.22 19.21 -6.90
N GLN A 87 19.52 19.71 -5.88
CA GLN A 87 18.06 19.90 -5.92
C GLN A 87 17.34 18.58 -6.27
N GLU A 88 16.19 18.66 -6.94
CA GLU A 88 15.43 17.51 -7.41
C GLU A 88 16.11 16.88 -8.65
N THR A 89 16.43 15.60 -8.57
CA THR A 89 16.97 14.81 -9.68
C THR A 89 16.13 13.55 -9.83
N ARG A 90 15.55 13.36 -11.01
CA ARG A 90 14.80 12.16 -11.39
C ARG A 90 15.66 11.26 -12.27
N LEU A 91 15.63 9.97 -12.00
CA LEU A 91 16.39 8.94 -12.71
C LEU A 91 15.45 7.77 -13.00
N ALA A 92 15.50 7.25 -14.22
CA ALA A 92 14.69 6.10 -14.62
C ALA A 92 15.62 4.98 -15.09
N ILE A 93 15.37 3.76 -14.61
CA ILE A 93 16.07 2.55 -15.01
C ILE A 93 15.07 1.42 -15.20
N THR A 94 15.44 0.41 -16.00
CA THR A 94 14.67 -0.82 -16.13
C THR A 94 15.51 -1.97 -15.59
N THR A 95 14.92 -2.78 -14.72
CA THR A 95 15.60 -3.94 -14.13
C THR A 95 15.78 -5.05 -15.15
N HIS A 96 16.91 -5.76 -15.08
CA HIS A 96 17.22 -6.86 -16.02
C HIS A 96 17.02 -8.26 -15.44
N ALA A 97 16.84 -8.37 -14.12
CA ALA A 97 16.67 -9.63 -13.42
C ALA A 97 15.76 -9.42 -12.21
N GLU A 98 15.14 -10.50 -11.76
CA GLU A 98 14.38 -10.51 -10.51
C GLU A 98 15.33 -10.37 -9.31
N GLY A 99 15.06 -9.38 -8.44
CA GLY A 99 15.94 -9.10 -7.32
C GLY A 99 15.60 -7.82 -6.56
N GLU A 100 16.59 -7.33 -5.81
CA GLU A 100 16.48 -6.05 -5.11
C GLU A 100 17.34 -5.00 -5.81
N VAL A 101 16.78 -3.82 -5.99
CA VAL A 101 17.47 -2.65 -6.51
C VAL A 101 17.83 -1.73 -5.35
N GLY A 102 19.10 -1.37 -5.27
CA GLY A 102 19.66 -0.51 -4.23
C GLY A 102 19.93 0.89 -4.77
N VAL A 103 19.33 1.90 -4.16
CA VAL A 103 19.66 3.32 -4.40
C VAL A 103 20.66 3.77 -3.34
N CYS A 104 21.92 3.94 -3.74
CA CYS A 104 23.04 4.26 -2.88
C CYS A 104 23.47 5.73 -2.99
N PHE A 105 23.68 6.37 -1.85
CA PHE A 105 24.17 7.75 -1.75
C PHE A 105 25.54 7.81 -1.07
N LYS A 106 26.45 8.64 -1.61
CA LYS A 106 27.77 8.92 -1.03
C LYS A 106 27.95 10.43 -0.92
N ASN A 107 28.22 10.95 0.28
CA ASN A 107 28.45 12.38 0.50
C ASN A 107 29.93 12.67 0.73
N HIS A 108 30.60 13.13 -0.33
CA HIS A 108 32.01 13.50 -0.30
C HIS A 108 32.18 14.93 0.24
N LEU A 109 33.04 15.07 1.24
CA LEU A 109 33.53 16.36 1.71
C LEU A 109 34.65 16.85 0.77
N ASP A 110 34.55 18.10 0.31
CA ASP A 110 35.55 18.70 -0.56
C ASP A 110 36.93 18.78 0.13
N LYS A 111 38.01 18.58 -0.63
CA LYS A 111 39.40 18.66 -0.16
C LYS A 111 39.77 20.04 0.40
N SER A 112 39.03 21.08 0.00
CA SER A 112 39.18 22.45 0.52
C SER A 112 38.59 22.64 1.93
N ALA A 113 37.82 21.67 2.45
CA ALA A 113 37.30 21.74 3.81
C ALA A 113 38.35 21.32 4.85
N THR A 114 38.31 21.95 6.03
CA THR A 114 39.18 21.57 7.15
C THR A 114 38.79 20.20 7.71
N ASN A 115 39.77 19.44 8.21
CA ASN A 115 39.55 18.11 8.79
C ASN A 115 38.53 18.14 9.95
N ASP A 116 38.42 19.27 10.66
CA ASP A 116 37.49 19.43 11.78
C ASP A 116 36.00 19.36 11.40
N GLN A 117 35.67 19.48 10.11
CA GLN A 117 34.31 19.45 9.56
C GLN A 117 33.86 18.04 9.15
N GLU A 118 34.77 17.07 9.13
CA GLU A 118 34.47 15.67 8.82
C GLU A 118 33.48 15.09 9.83
N GLY A 119 32.39 14.47 9.35
CA GLY A 119 31.32 13.92 10.18
C GLY A 119 30.42 14.95 10.90
N LYS A 120 30.78 16.24 10.91
CA LYS A 120 29.96 17.31 11.53
C LYS A 120 29.02 18.00 10.56
N VAL A 121 29.37 18.03 9.27
CA VAL A 121 28.52 18.58 8.23
C VAL A 121 27.75 17.47 7.52
N SER A 122 26.49 17.71 7.25
CA SER A 122 25.58 16.74 6.63
C SER A 122 24.63 17.40 5.66
N ARG A 123 24.07 16.62 4.74
CA ARG A 123 22.98 17.03 3.85
C ARG A 123 21.73 16.21 4.15
N ILE A 124 20.58 16.83 3.98
CA ILE A 124 19.29 16.13 4.03
C ILE A 124 18.96 15.66 2.62
N VAL A 125 18.62 14.39 2.49
CA VAL A 125 18.17 13.76 1.24
C VAL A 125 16.73 13.34 1.44
N ASP A 126 15.87 13.79 0.54
CA ASP A 126 14.52 13.28 0.34
C ASP A 126 14.57 12.28 -0.82
N LEU A 127 14.16 11.05 -0.59
CA LEU A 127 14.16 9.98 -1.56
C LEU A 127 12.75 9.45 -1.74
N ASP A 128 12.35 9.37 -3.00
CA ASP A 128 11.15 8.72 -3.46
C ASP A 128 11.51 7.68 -4.53
N VAL A 129 10.92 6.49 -4.43
CA VAL A 129 11.23 5.35 -5.30
C VAL A 129 9.93 4.72 -5.74
N ASP A 130 9.59 4.93 -7.00
CA ASP A 130 8.40 4.38 -7.64
C ASP A 130 8.81 3.17 -8.49
N ILE A 131 8.08 2.06 -8.37
CA ILE A 131 8.38 0.80 -9.04
C ILE A 131 7.12 0.29 -9.74
N GLY A 132 7.27 -0.14 -10.99
CA GLY A 132 6.19 -0.80 -11.75
C GLY A 132 5.04 0.12 -12.10
N ALA A 133 3.82 -0.24 -11.69
CA ALA A 133 2.60 0.49 -12.01
C ALA A 133 2.58 1.91 -11.43
N ASP A 134 3.29 2.14 -10.31
CA ASP A 134 3.42 3.45 -9.66
C ASP A 134 4.45 4.34 -10.38
N ALA A 135 5.33 3.77 -11.19
CA ALA A 135 6.38 4.47 -11.94
C ALA A 135 5.88 5.10 -13.28
N VAL A 136 4.58 5.06 -13.58
CA VAL A 136 4.04 5.58 -14.85
C VAL A 136 3.83 7.10 -14.75
N ASP A 137 4.90 7.88 -15.00
CA ASP A 137 4.82 9.35 -15.03
C ASP A 137 4.23 9.86 -16.37
N TYR A 138 2.94 10.21 -16.33
CA TYR A 138 2.21 10.88 -17.41
C TYR A 138 2.83 12.22 -17.86
N ASN A 139 3.72 12.83 -17.07
CA ASN A 139 4.30 14.16 -17.36
C ASN A 139 5.51 14.12 -18.30
N ALA A 140 6.19 12.98 -18.46
CA ALA A 140 7.33 12.87 -19.38
C ALA A 140 6.90 12.76 -20.86
N ILE A 141 5.65 12.39 -21.13
CA ILE A 141 5.07 12.26 -22.49
C ILE A 141 4.60 13.62 -23.05
N ALA A 142 4.57 14.68 -22.24
CA ALA A 142 4.05 16.00 -22.67
C ALA A 142 5.06 16.86 -23.44
N ASN A 143 6.37 16.54 -23.41
CA ASN A 143 7.42 17.45 -23.90
C ASN A 143 8.20 16.96 -25.12
N GLN A 144 7.89 15.78 -25.66
CA GLN A 144 8.54 15.29 -26.88
C GLN A 144 7.48 15.03 -27.95
N GLU A 145 7.42 15.95 -28.91
CA GLU A 145 6.89 15.74 -30.26
C GLU A 145 5.37 15.78 -30.44
N SER A 146 4.87 17.02 -30.47
CA SER A 146 3.90 17.42 -31.49
C SER A 146 4.33 16.92 -32.88
N LEU A 147 3.74 15.80 -33.32
CA LEU A 147 3.24 15.51 -34.68
C LEU A 147 3.01 13.98 -34.85
N SER A 148 2.26 13.37 -33.92
CA SER A 148 1.49 12.12 -34.13
C SER A 148 0.35 12.04 -33.09
N GLY A 149 -0.30 13.18 -32.84
CA GLY A 149 -1.09 13.40 -31.62
C GLY A 149 -2.41 12.63 -31.52
N LEU A 150 -2.88 11.96 -32.56
CA LEU A 150 -4.20 11.30 -32.54
C LEU A 150 -4.11 9.78 -32.30
N GLU A 151 -3.11 9.12 -32.88
CA GLU A 151 -2.89 7.68 -32.69
C GLU A 151 -2.30 7.37 -31.30
N THR A 152 -1.41 8.25 -30.80
CA THR A 152 -0.84 8.14 -29.46
C THR A 152 -1.90 8.36 -28.37
N GLU A 153 -2.81 9.31 -28.55
CA GLU A 153 -3.92 9.51 -27.60
C GLU A 153 -4.91 8.33 -27.61
N MET A 154 -5.19 7.72 -28.78
CA MET A 154 -6.03 6.52 -28.84
C MET A 154 -5.40 5.32 -28.11
N ARG A 155 -4.09 5.06 -28.28
CA ARG A 155 -3.41 3.99 -27.52
C ARG A 155 -3.33 4.27 -26.03
N LYS A 156 -3.23 5.54 -25.64
CA LYS A 156 -3.26 5.94 -24.24
C LYS A 156 -4.65 5.72 -23.64
N LEU A 157 -5.71 6.12 -24.34
CA LEU A 157 -7.08 5.84 -23.94
C LEU A 157 -7.35 4.34 -23.89
N GLU A 158 -6.82 3.56 -24.83
CA GLU A 158 -6.92 2.09 -24.82
C GLU A 158 -6.27 1.49 -23.57
N GLY A 159 -5.04 1.92 -23.23
CA GLY A 159 -4.36 1.49 -22.00
C GLY A 159 -5.10 1.86 -20.72
N VAL A 160 -5.65 3.08 -20.64
CA VAL A 160 -6.45 3.53 -19.49
C VAL A 160 -7.79 2.79 -19.42
N VAL A 161 -8.44 2.53 -20.55
CA VAL A 161 -9.68 1.74 -20.59
C VAL A 161 -9.39 0.30 -20.17
N GLN A 162 -8.27 -0.28 -20.60
CA GLN A 162 -7.88 -1.63 -20.22
C GLN A 162 -7.66 -1.73 -18.70
N SER A 163 -6.97 -0.76 -18.08
CA SER A 163 -6.79 -0.75 -16.63
C SER A 163 -8.13 -0.58 -15.88
N ILE A 164 -9.04 0.27 -16.39
CA ILE A 164 -10.40 0.41 -15.82
C ILE A 164 -11.19 -0.89 -15.97
N VAL A 165 -11.11 -1.57 -17.11
CA VAL A 165 -11.79 -2.86 -17.32
C VAL A 165 -11.25 -3.91 -16.35
N ASP A 166 -9.95 -3.93 -16.11
CA ASP A 166 -9.33 -4.84 -15.15
C ASP A 166 -9.80 -4.54 -13.72
N GLU A 167 -9.86 -3.26 -13.32
CA GLU A 167 -10.43 -2.85 -12.03
C GLU A 167 -11.92 -3.19 -11.89
N LEU A 168 -12.72 -2.95 -12.93
CA LEU A 168 -14.14 -3.30 -12.96
C LEU A 168 -14.34 -4.82 -12.87
N SER A 169 -13.45 -5.61 -13.50
CA SER A 169 -13.48 -7.07 -13.42
C SER A 169 -13.21 -7.56 -11.98
N TYR A 170 -12.27 -6.90 -11.28
CA TYR A 170 -12.00 -7.16 -9.87
C TYR A 170 -13.19 -6.78 -8.98
N LEU A 171 -13.76 -5.59 -9.19
CA LEU A 171 -14.93 -5.12 -8.44
C LEU A 171 -16.14 -6.04 -8.65
N LYS A 172 -16.37 -6.50 -9.88
CA LYS A 172 -17.42 -7.46 -10.23
C LYS A 172 -17.21 -8.80 -9.52
N THR A 173 -15.99 -9.35 -9.55
CA THR A 173 -15.67 -10.61 -8.85
C THR A 173 -15.92 -10.48 -7.35
N ARG A 174 -15.60 -9.31 -6.78
CA ARG A 174 -15.84 -9.01 -5.37
C ARG A 174 -17.34 -8.88 -5.07
N GLU A 175 -18.10 -8.21 -5.93
CA GLU A 175 -19.56 -8.09 -5.83
C GLU A 175 -20.22 -9.47 -5.89
N GLU A 176 -19.83 -10.32 -6.84
CA GLU A 176 -20.35 -11.69 -6.97
C GLU A 176 -20.12 -12.49 -5.68
N ARG A 177 -18.93 -12.37 -5.07
CA ARG A 177 -18.65 -12.99 -3.77
C ARG A 177 -19.53 -12.44 -2.65
N PHE A 178 -19.73 -11.12 -2.58
CA PHE A 178 -20.59 -10.51 -1.57
C PHE A 178 -22.06 -10.90 -1.76
N SER A 179 -22.55 -10.90 -2.99
CA SER A 179 -23.91 -11.30 -3.35
C SER A 179 -24.17 -12.77 -3.01
N ASN A 180 -23.22 -13.66 -3.31
CA ASN A 180 -23.30 -15.09 -2.95
C ASN A 180 -23.30 -15.30 -1.43
N THR A 181 -22.49 -14.53 -0.69
CA THR A 181 -22.45 -14.59 0.78
C THR A 181 -23.76 -14.09 1.39
N ASN A 182 -24.33 -13.01 0.85
CA ASN A 182 -25.61 -12.46 1.29
C ASN A 182 -26.74 -13.47 1.05
N THR A 183 -26.79 -14.07 -0.14
CA THR A 183 -27.83 -15.04 -0.50
C THR A 183 -27.76 -16.29 0.39
N SER A 184 -26.58 -16.85 0.60
CA SER A 184 -26.40 -18.05 1.44
C SER A 184 -26.66 -17.76 2.93
N THR A 185 -26.30 -16.58 3.43
CA THR A 185 -26.61 -16.17 4.81
C THR A 185 -28.11 -15.99 5.01
N ASN A 186 -28.78 -15.28 4.10
CA ASN A 186 -30.23 -15.09 4.14
C ASN A 186 -30.97 -16.43 4.10
N GLN A 187 -30.55 -17.38 3.25
CA GLN A 187 -31.15 -18.70 3.17
C GLN A 187 -31.01 -19.51 4.47
N ARG A 188 -29.84 -19.46 5.12
CA ARG A 188 -29.61 -20.12 6.42
C ARG A 188 -30.51 -19.53 7.51
N VAL A 189 -30.59 -18.21 7.58
CA VAL A 189 -31.45 -17.50 8.55
C VAL A 189 -32.92 -17.85 8.33
N GLN A 190 -33.40 -17.84 7.08
CA GLN A 190 -34.77 -18.24 6.77
C GLN A 190 -35.06 -19.70 7.16
N SER A 191 -34.10 -20.61 6.96
CA SER A 191 -34.23 -22.01 7.37
C SER A 191 -34.42 -22.15 8.89
N PHE A 192 -33.62 -21.42 9.68
CA PHE A 192 -33.78 -21.40 11.14
C PHE A 192 -35.10 -20.75 11.60
N ALA A 193 -35.57 -19.72 10.90
CA ALA A 193 -36.85 -19.07 11.20
C ALA A 193 -38.02 -20.05 10.99
N TRP A 194 -38.05 -20.77 9.87
CA TRP A 194 -39.07 -21.80 9.61
C TRP A 194 -39.04 -22.92 10.65
N PHE A 195 -37.85 -23.41 11.01
CA PHE A 195 -37.70 -24.41 12.08
C PHE A 195 -38.28 -23.93 13.41
N THR A 196 -37.98 -22.68 13.78
CA THR A 196 -38.46 -22.09 15.04
C THR A 196 -39.98 -21.94 15.07
N ILE A 197 -40.59 -21.48 13.97
CA ILE A 197 -42.04 -21.36 13.85
C ILE A 197 -42.72 -22.73 14.00
N LEU A 198 -42.20 -23.76 13.32
CA LEU A 198 -42.73 -25.12 13.42
C LEU A 198 -42.59 -25.70 14.83
N ALA A 199 -41.44 -25.48 15.48
CA ALA A 199 -41.21 -25.92 16.86
C ALA A 199 -42.19 -25.26 17.84
N LEU A 200 -42.42 -23.94 17.72
CA LEU A 200 -43.37 -23.22 18.56
C LEU A 200 -44.81 -23.69 18.33
N ALA A 201 -45.21 -23.94 17.08
CA ALA A 201 -46.53 -24.48 16.76
C ALA A 201 -46.73 -25.88 17.35
N ALA A 202 -45.73 -26.76 17.25
CA ALA A 202 -45.76 -28.10 17.82
C ALA A 202 -45.86 -28.07 19.35
N LEU A 203 -45.06 -27.21 20.01
CA LEU A 203 -45.14 -27.01 21.46
C LEU A 203 -46.48 -26.43 21.88
N GLY A 204 -47.05 -25.48 21.14
CA GLY A 204 -48.37 -24.92 21.40
C GLY A 204 -49.48 -25.96 21.30
N ALA A 205 -49.48 -26.79 20.25
CA ALA A 205 -50.43 -27.89 20.09
C ALA A 205 -50.28 -28.92 21.23
N TRP A 206 -49.04 -29.28 21.56
CA TRP A 206 -48.74 -30.15 22.70
C TRP A 206 -49.28 -29.58 24.02
N GLN A 207 -49.05 -28.29 24.28
CA GLN A 207 -49.56 -27.62 25.48
C GLN A 207 -51.08 -27.69 25.57
N ILE A 208 -51.80 -27.45 24.47
CA ILE A 208 -53.27 -27.54 24.42
C ILE A 208 -53.75 -28.97 24.70
N LEU A 209 -53.13 -29.97 24.08
CA LEU A 209 -53.47 -31.37 24.30
C LEU A 209 -53.19 -31.80 25.75
N HIS A 210 -52.06 -31.38 26.32
CA HIS A 210 -51.71 -31.65 27.71
C HIS A 210 -52.71 -31.01 28.68
N LEU A 211 -53.07 -29.74 28.50
CA LEU A 211 -54.09 -29.08 29.32
C LEU A 211 -55.46 -29.78 29.19
N ARG A 212 -55.88 -30.15 27.98
CA ARG A 212 -57.13 -30.91 27.77
C ARG A 212 -57.10 -32.25 28.49
N ALA A 213 -56.01 -33.01 28.36
CA ALA A 213 -55.86 -34.29 29.05
C ALA A 213 -55.85 -34.15 30.57
N TYR A 214 -55.25 -33.06 31.09
CA TYR A 214 -55.23 -32.74 32.51
C TYR A 214 -56.64 -32.43 33.05
N PHE A 215 -57.42 -31.58 32.36
CA PHE A 215 -58.80 -31.25 32.77
C PHE A 215 -59.75 -32.45 32.68
N LYS A 216 -59.59 -33.30 31.67
CA LYS A 216 -60.39 -34.53 31.52
C LYS A 216 -60.14 -35.53 32.65
N ARG A 217 -58.90 -35.69 33.12
CA ARG A 217 -58.60 -36.58 34.27
C ARG A 217 -59.14 -36.06 35.60
N LYS A 218 -59.30 -34.74 35.73
CA LYS A 218 -59.74 -34.10 36.98
C LYS A 218 -61.25 -33.81 37.02
N TYR A 219 -62.01 -34.28 36.03
CA TYR A 219 -63.47 -34.11 35.90
C TYR A 219 -63.95 -32.65 35.98
N LEU A 220 -63.22 -31.72 35.35
CA LEU A 220 -63.55 -30.28 35.40
C LEU A 220 -64.36 -29.80 34.18
N ILE A 221 -64.33 -30.52 33.05
CA ILE A 221 -65.09 -30.25 31.82
C ILE A 221 -65.40 -31.62 31.19
N ASP A 222 -66.67 -31.87 30.85
CA ASP A 222 -67.15 -33.08 30.14
C ASP A 222 -66.90 -32.98 28.62
#